data_AF-A0A933W300-F1
#
_entry.id   AF-A0A933W300-F1
#
_cell.length_a   1.000
_cell.length_b   1.000
_cell.length_c   1.000
_cell.angle_alpha   90.00
_cell.angle_beta   90.00
_cell.angle_gamma   90.00
#
_symmetry.space_group_name_H-M   'P 1'
#
loop_
_entity.id
_entity.type
_entity.pdbx_description
1 polymer ?
#
loop_
_entity_poly.entity_id
_entity_poly.type
_entity_poly.pdbx_seq_one_letter_code
_entity_poly.pdbx_strand_id
1 'polypeptide(L)'
;MNPPRNPKPDDSGLRSASLLLAIPTLLLVSPLVGFFLGRFADQHFGTAPWLSFVGLVLGFIAAGREIYFIIRRVQAEEEGDKRR
;
A
#
# COMPACT_ATOMS: atom_id res chain seq x y z
N MET A 1 5.87 -39.42 -28.53
CA MET A 1 5.58 -37.98 -28.77
C MET A 1 5.25 -37.35 -27.44
N ASN A 2 6.09 -36.47 -26.88
CA ASN A 2 5.72 -35.72 -25.67
C ASN A 2 4.87 -34.51 -26.09
N PRO A 3 3.75 -34.22 -25.40
CA PRO A 3 2.93 -33.06 -25.72
C PRO A 3 3.71 -31.75 -25.45
N PRO A 4 3.44 -30.66 -26.21
CA PRO A 4 4.10 -29.38 -26.00
C PRO A 4 3.76 -28.82 -24.62
N ARG A 5 4.79 -28.48 -23.83
CA ARG A 5 4.64 -27.74 -22.56
C ARG A 5 4.05 -26.37 -22.86
N ASN A 6 2.78 -26.17 -22.52
CA ASN A 6 2.14 -24.85 -22.52
C ASN A 6 2.86 -23.96 -21.48
N PRO A 7 3.55 -22.88 -21.87
CA PRO A 7 4.19 -21.99 -20.91
C PRO A 7 3.11 -21.31 -20.07
N LYS A 8 3.03 -21.65 -18.79
CA LYS A 8 2.18 -20.90 -17.84
C LYS A 8 2.72 -19.46 -17.80
N PRO A 9 1.85 -18.43 -17.78
CA PRO A 9 2.26 -17.05 -17.60
C PRO A 9 3.16 -16.95 -16.37
N ASP A 10 4.26 -16.22 -16.44
CA ASP A 10 5.09 -16.00 -15.26
C ASP A 10 4.31 -15.10 -14.28
N ASP A 11 3.89 -15.67 -13.15
CA ASP A 11 3.18 -14.94 -12.10
C ASP A 11 4.15 -14.10 -11.24
N SER A 12 5.46 -14.38 -11.36
CA SER A 12 6.53 -13.77 -10.54
C SER A 12 6.82 -12.32 -10.95
N GLY A 13 6.80 -11.99 -12.23
CA GLY A 13 6.97 -10.62 -12.71
C GLY A 13 5.83 -9.72 -12.24
N LEU A 14 4.59 -10.23 -12.32
CA LEU A 14 3.39 -9.50 -11.88
C LEU A 14 3.40 -9.24 -10.37
N ARG A 15 3.77 -10.24 -9.55
CA ARG A 15 3.89 -10.08 -8.09
C ARG A 15 4.93 -9.04 -7.72
N SER A 16 6.12 -9.11 -8.32
CA SER A 16 7.21 -8.16 -8.08
C SER A 16 6.83 -6.73 -8.46
N ALA A 17 6.20 -6.57 -9.63
CA ALA A 17 5.70 -5.28 -10.09
C ALA A 17 4.60 -4.72 -9.17
N SER A 18 3.69 -5.58 -8.69
CA SER A 18 2.61 -5.15 -7.78
C SER A 18 3.15 -4.65 -6.43
N LEU A 19 4.18 -5.29 -5.89
CA LEU A 19 4.84 -4.86 -4.64
C LEU A 19 5.59 -3.53 -4.81
N LEU A 20 6.31 -3.37 -5.93
CA LEU A 20 6.99 -2.13 -6.28
C LEU A 20 6.03 -0.94 -6.38
N LEU A 21 4.85 -1.16 -6.96
CA LEU A 21 3.83 -0.13 -7.12
C LEU A 21 3.02 0.11 -5.83
N ALA A 22 2.90 -0.89 -4.95
CA ALA A 22 2.07 -0.79 -3.75
C ALA A 22 2.54 0.35 -2.82
N ILE A 23 3.84 0.45 -2.57
CA ILE A 23 4.41 1.45 -1.65
C ILE A 23 4.13 2.89 -2.09
N PRO A 24 4.50 3.34 -3.31
CA PRO A 24 4.22 4.69 -3.75
C PRO A 24 2.72 4.95 -3.88
N THR A 25 1.93 3.94 -4.26
CA THR A 25 0.46 4.07 -4.34
C THR A 25 -0.14 4.29 -2.96
N LEU A 26 0.26 3.52 -1.94
CA LEU A 26 -0.18 3.69 -0.55
C LEU A 26 0.18 5.08 -0.01
N LEU A 27 1.39 5.54 -0.29
CA LEU A 27 1.88 6.85 0.14
C LEU A 27 1.12 8.01 -0.51
N LEU A 28 0.53 7.80 -1.69
CA LEU A 28 -0.29 8.81 -2.38
C LEU A 28 -1.76 8.71 -1.94
N VAL A 29 -2.35 7.51 -2.04
CA VAL A 29 -3.78 7.26 -1.82
C VAL A 29 -4.18 7.52 -0.37
N SER A 30 -3.38 7.09 0.60
CA SER A 30 -3.76 7.21 2.02
C SER A 30 -3.85 8.66 2.51
N PRO A 31 -2.87 9.56 2.24
CA PRO A 31 -3.02 10.99 2.55
C PRO A 31 -4.16 11.66 1.78
N LEU A 32 -4.39 11.29 0.52
CA LEU A 32 -5.53 11.80 -0.26
C LEU A 32 -6.86 11.45 0.41
N VAL A 33 -7.06 10.18 0.76
CA VAL A 33 -8.28 9.72 1.45
C VAL A 33 -8.44 10.44 2.80
N GLY A 34 -7.36 10.53 3.59
CA GLY A 34 -7.37 11.24 4.87
C GLY A 34 -7.72 12.72 4.73
N PHE A 35 -7.17 13.41 3.74
CA PHE A 35 -7.47 14.80 3.44
C PHE A 35 -8.91 15.00 3.00
N PHE A 36 -9.43 14.17 2.10
CA PHE A 36 -10.82 14.29 1.62
C PHE A 36 -11.83 14.01 2.72
N LEU A 37 -11.57 13.01 3.57
CA LEU A 37 -12.39 12.75 4.76
C LEU A 37 -12.33 13.90 5.75
N GLY A 38 -11.13 14.45 5.99
CA GLY A 38 -10.93 15.62 6.84
C GLY A 38 -11.65 16.86 6.30
N ARG A 39 -11.64 17.06 4.98
CA ARG A 39 -12.35 18.15 4.30
C ARG A 39 -13.87 18.00 4.41
N PHE A 40 -14.39 16.80 4.23
CA PHE A 40 -15.82 16.52 4.40
C PHE A 40 -16.26 16.80 5.83
N ALA A 41 -15.45 16.39 6.81
CA ALA A 41 -15.71 16.69 8.22
C ALA A 41 -15.59 18.19 8.53
N ASP A 42 -14.57 18.88 8.00
CA ASP A 42 -14.40 20.33 8.15
C ASP A 42 -15.60 21.12 7.60
N GLN A 43 -16.20 20.67 6.50
CA GLN A 43 -17.42 21.28 5.96
C GLN A 43 -18.63 21.11 6.87
N HIS A 44 -18.70 19.99 7.60
CA HIS A 44 -19.80 19.71 8.53
C HIS A 44 -19.65 20.46 9.86
N PHE A 45 -18.42 20.59 10.36
CA PHE A 45 -18.13 21.23 11.66
C PHE A 45 -17.74 22.72 11.56
N GLY A 46 -17.50 23.25 10.35
CA GLY A 46 -17.10 24.64 10.14
C GLY A 46 -15.66 24.95 10.60
N THR A 47 -14.85 23.93 10.86
CA THR A 47 -13.47 24.03 11.40
C THR A 47 -12.38 24.11 10.33
N ALA A 48 -12.76 24.35 9.07
CA ALA A 48 -11.82 24.35 7.95
C ALA A 48 -10.63 25.31 8.19
N PRO A 49 -9.36 24.86 8.05
CA PRO A 49 -8.90 23.58 7.48
C PRO A 49 -8.27 22.61 8.50
N TRP A 50 -8.68 22.63 9.78
CA TRP A 50 -8.02 21.85 10.84
C TRP A 50 -8.21 20.33 10.69
N LEU A 51 -9.42 19.82 10.44
CA LEU A 51 -9.61 18.38 10.27
C LEU A 51 -8.99 17.87 8.98
N SER A 52 -8.92 18.69 7.93
CA SER A 52 -8.22 18.36 6.69
C SER A 52 -6.73 18.12 6.93
N PHE A 53 -6.08 18.97 7.73
CA PHE A 53 -4.67 18.81 8.08
C PHE A 53 -4.43 17.60 8.98
N VAL A 54 -5.27 17.39 9.99
CA VAL A 54 -5.21 16.20 10.85
C VAL A 54 -5.42 14.93 10.02
N GLY A 55 -6.43 14.92 9.15
CA GLY A 55 -6.72 13.81 8.25
C GLY A 55 -5.56 13.49 7.30
N LEU A 56 -4.91 14.52 6.76
CA LEU A 56 -3.71 14.36 5.93
C LEU A 56 -2.56 13.69 6.71
N VAL A 57 -2.25 14.18 7.91
CA VAL A 57 -1.19 13.62 8.77
C VAL A 57 -1.52 12.17 9.16
N LEU A 58 -2.77 11.90 9.54
CA LEU A 58 -3.23 10.54 9.83
C LEU A 58 -3.10 9.63 8.61
N GLY A 59 -3.39 10.12 7.41
CA GLY A 59 -3.20 9.39 6.16
C GLY A 59 -1.73 9.01 5.91
N PHE A 60 -0.78 9.92 6.19
CA PHE A 60 0.65 9.60 6.14
C PHE A 60 1.08 8.57 7.18
N ILE A 61 0.60 8.69 8.42
CA ILE A 61 0.90 7.73 9.50
C ILE A 61 0.35 6.35 9.14
N ALA A 62 -0.86 6.28 8.59
CA ALA A 62 -1.48 5.03 8.15
C ALA A 62 -0.68 4.37 7.01
N ALA A 63 -0.25 5.14 6.00
CA ALA A 63 0.61 4.65 4.93
C ALA A 63 1.94 4.11 5.49
N GLY A 64 2.61 4.86 6.36
CA GLY A 64 3.87 4.45 6.96
C GLY A 64 3.75 3.16 7.76
N ARG A 65 2.66 3.01 8.55
CA ARG A 65 2.38 1.78 9.29
C ARG A 65 2.16 0.58 8.37
N GLU A 66 1.40 0.76 7.30
CA GLU A 66 1.11 -0.31 6.34
C GLU A 66 2.38 -0.74 5.59
N ILE A 67 3.17 0.23 5.12
CA ILE A 67 4.46 -0.04 4.46
C ILE A 67 5.41 -0.81 5.40
N TYR A 68 5.48 -0.41 6.68
CA TYR A 68 6.28 -1.14 7.67
C TYR A 68 5.85 -2.61 7.79
N PHE A 69 4.54 -2.87 7.80
CA PHE A 69 4.00 -4.21 7.89
C PHE A 69 4.28 -5.05 6.63
N ILE A 70 4.15 -4.45 5.45
CA ILE A 70 4.48 -5.09 4.17
C ILE A 70 5.96 -5.48 4.12
N ILE A 71 6.87 -4.56 4.49
CA ILE A 71 8.31 -4.84 4.50
C ILE A 71 8.63 -5.98 5.47
N ARG A 72 8.09 -5.93 6.70
CA ARG A 72 8.26 -7.00 7.70
C ARG A 72 7.79 -8.36 7.19
N ARG A 73 6.68 -8.39 6.46
CA ARG A 73 6.11 -9.62 5.90
C ARG A 73 6.98 -10.18 4.77
N VAL A 74 7.43 -9.31 3.85
CA VAL A 74 8.33 -9.71 2.75
C VAL A 74 9.65 -10.26 3.30
N GLN A 75 10.25 -9.59 4.30
CA GLN A 75 11.47 -10.07 4.94
C GLN A 75 11.29 -11.43 5.61
N ALA A 76 10.16 -11.64 6.31
CA ALA A 76 9.88 -12.93 6.95
C ALA A 76 9.67 -14.06 5.93
N GLU A 77 9.06 -13.78 4.77
CA GLU A 77 8.89 -14.74 3.68
C GLU A 77 10.25 -15.11 3.05
N GLU A 78 11.14 -14.14 2.81
CA GLU A 78 12.49 -14.38 2.29
C GLU A 78 13.38 -15.20 3.25
N GLU A 79 13.31 -14.94 4.55
CA GLU A 79 14.06 -15.69 5.58
C GLU A 79 13.57 -17.13 5.72
N GLY A 80 12.25 -17.36 5.58
CA GLY A 80 11.64 -18.68 5.62
C GLY A 80 11.99 -19.55 4.41
N ASP A 81 12.11 -18.95 3.22
CA ASP A 81 12.52 -19.62 1.99
C ASP A 81 14.00 -20.02 2.04
N LYS A 82 14.88 -19.14 2.53
CA LYS A 82 16.32 -19.43 2.71
C LYS A 82 16.63 -20.56 3.69
N ARG A 83 15.68 -20.93 4.57
CA ARG A 83 15.84 -22.00 5.59
C ARG A 83 15.31 -23.36 5.14
N ARG A 84 14.59 -23.44 4.01
CA ARG A 84 14.08 -24.70 3.43
C ARG A 84 14.97 -25.21 2.32
#